data_AF-A0A7S4CR11-F1
#
_entry.id   AF-A0A7S4CR11-F1
#
_cell.length_a   1.000
_cell.length_b   1.000
_cell.length_c   1.000
_cell.angle_alpha   90.00
_cell.angle_beta   90.00
_cell.angle_gamma   90.00
#
_symmetry.space_group_name_H-M   'P 1'
#
loop_
_entity.id
_entity.type
_entity.pdbx_description
1 polymer ?
#
loop_
_entity_poly.entity_id
_entity_poly.type
_entity_poly.pdbx_seq_one_letter_code
_entity_poly.pdbx_strand_id
1 'polypeptide(L)'
;LRGGGGAVFFAVCRGKVSEGLDFADAAGRAVVIVGLPYPNKADLRVKLKREYLDERAHRTRIRFNGGDWYSQQATRAVNQCVGRIIRHSNDYGAVVFCDARFGQTEHINALSCWLRPQVQVASTFGDITRTLSQFFRTNHAG
;
A
#
# COMPACT_ATOMS: atom_id res chain seq x y z
N LEU A 1 12.13 -14.76 31.41
CA LEU A 1 11.97 -13.33 31.08
C LEU A 1 10.70 -13.19 30.24
N ARG A 2 9.59 -12.70 30.80
CA ARG A 2 8.34 -12.48 30.06
C ARG A 2 8.48 -11.20 29.23
N GLY A 3 8.89 -11.33 27.96
CA GLY A 3 9.10 -10.22 27.04
C GLY A 3 7.78 -9.71 26.45
N GLY A 4 7.15 -8.73 27.10
CA GLY A 4 5.90 -8.09 26.65
C GLY A 4 6.10 -6.75 25.95
N GLY A 5 7.11 -6.63 25.07
CA GLY A 5 7.40 -5.39 24.33
C GLY A 5 6.87 -5.43 22.91
N GLY A 6 6.20 -4.36 22.47
CA GLY A 6 5.92 -4.11 21.05
C GLY A 6 7.05 -3.30 20.40
N ALA A 7 7.20 -3.43 19.09
CA ALA A 7 8.16 -2.65 18.30
C ALA A 7 7.46 -1.97 17.12
N VAL A 8 7.97 -0.82 16.70
CA VAL A 8 7.54 -0.14 15.47
C VAL A 8 8.74 -0.05 14.55
N PHE A 9 8.54 -0.47 13.30
CA PHE A 9 9.57 -0.41 12.27
C PHE A 9 9.21 0.63 11.22
N PHE A 10 10.12 1.55 10.97
CA PHE A 10 9.97 2.56 9.93
C PHE A 10 10.79 2.17 8.70
N ALA A 11 10.13 2.13 7.54
CA ALA A 11 10.76 1.85 6.26
C ALA A 11 10.25 2.82 5.20
N VAL A 12 11.09 3.08 4.20
CA VAL A 12 10.73 3.86 3.02
C VAL A 12 10.35 2.91 1.91
N CYS A 13 9.16 3.07 1.34
CA CYS A 13 8.71 2.33 0.15
C CYS A 13 9.77 2.46 -0.97
N ARG A 14 10.10 1.35 -1.65
CA ARG A 14 11.17 1.27 -2.68
C ARG A 14 12.61 1.43 -2.17
N GLY A 15 12.83 1.48 -0.86
CA GLY A 15 14.17 1.35 -0.28
C GLY A 15 14.62 -0.11 -0.27
N LYS A 16 15.93 -0.36 -0.08
CA LYS A 16 16.47 -1.74 0.05
C LYS A 16 15.81 -2.55 1.17
N VAL A 17 15.48 -1.87 2.27
CA VAL A 17 14.76 -2.43 3.41
C VAL A 17 13.31 -2.80 3.04
N SER A 18 12.74 -2.04 2.11
CA SER A 18 11.56 -2.36 1.30
C SER A 18 11.51 -3.77 0.79
N GLU A 19 12.65 -4.22 0.25
CA GLU A 19 12.75 -5.31 -0.70
C GLU A 19 13.05 -6.67 -0.04
N GLY A 20 13.78 -6.67 1.08
CA GLY A 20 14.33 -7.89 1.68
C GLY A 20 13.87 -8.21 3.11
N LEU A 21 13.10 -7.34 3.76
CA LEU A 21 12.59 -7.63 5.11
C LEU A 21 11.14 -8.11 5.02
N ASP A 22 10.92 -9.32 5.54
CA ASP A 22 9.63 -9.97 5.51
C ASP A 22 9.15 -10.08 6.97
N PHE A 23 7.98 -9.51 7.30
CA PHE A 23 7.41 -9.52 8.66
C PHE A 23 6.30 -10.57 8.74
N ALA A 24 6.63 -11.76 9.26
CA ALA A 24 5.67 -12.87 9.37
C ALA A 24 4.92 -12.78 10.70
N ASP A 25 3.65 -13.19 10.68
CA ASP A 25 2.88 -13.56 11.86
C ASP A 25 2.88 -12.47 12.96
N ALA A 26 3.55 -12.76 14.08
CA ALA A 26 3.61 -11.88 15.25
C ALA A 26 4.55 -10.67 15.07
N ALA A 27 5.37 -10.64 14.02
CA ALA A 27 6.33 -9.56 13.78
C ALA A 27 5.68 -8.30 13.17
N GLY A 28 4.46 -8.39 12.63
CA GLY A 28 3.77 -7.27 12.00
C GLY A 28 2.26 -7.46 11.91
N ARG A 29 1.52 -7.07 12.97
CA ARG A 29 0.04 -7.18 13.00
C ARG A 29 -0.69 -6.00 12.35
N ALA A 30 0.01 -4.89 12.13
CA ALA A 30 -0.53 -3.72 11.45
C ALA A 30 0.52 -3.10 10.54
N VAL A 31 0.11 -2.67 9.36
CA VAL A 31 0.89 -1.82 8.46
C VAL A 31 0.24 -0.46 8.35
N VAL A 32 1.07 0.58 8.43
CA VAL A 32 0.65 1.96 8.17
C VAL A 32 1.40 2.46 6.94
N ILE A 33 0.65 2.78 5.89
CA ILE A 33 1.20 3.37 4.66
C ILE A 33 0.88 4.86 4.68
N VAL A 34 1.92 5.67 4.81
CA VAL A 34 1.80 7.13 4.83
C VAL A 34 2.12 7.67 3.43
N GLY A 35 1.11 8.26 2.79
CA GLY A 35 1.24 8.81 1.43
C GLY A 35 1.24 7.77 0.30
N LEU A 36 1.20 8.27 -0.93
CA LEU A 36 1.39 7.46 -2.14
C LEU A 36 2.87 7.47 -2.58
N PRO A 37 3.53 6.31 -2.73
CA PRO A 37 4.96 6.19 -3.03
C PRO A 37 5.25 6.39 -4.52
N TYR A 38 4.92 7.57 -5.03
CA TYR A 38 5.18 7.96 -6.41
C TYR A 38 6.68 8.12 -6.69
N PRO A 39 7.15 7.77 -7.90
CA PRO A 39 8.48 8.16 -8.35
C PRO A 39 8.63 9.68 -8.36
N ASN A 40 9.85 10.19 -8.18
CA ASN A 40 10.12 11.61 -8.29
C ASN A 40 9.81 12.11 -9.72
N LYS A 41 8.88 13.07 -9.86
CA LYS A 41 8.53 13.66 -11.17
C LYS A 41 9.69 14.43 -11.79
N ALA A 42 10.62 14.94 -10.97
CA ALA A 42 11.77 15.70 -11.44
C ALA A 42 12.87 14.82 -12.06
N ASP A 43 12.87 13.51 -11.75
CA ASP A 43 13.84 12.55 -12.27
C ASP A 43 13.74 12.44 -13.80
N LEU A 44 14.87 12.58 -14.48
CA LEU A 44 14.95 12.56 -15.94
C LEU A 44 14.46 11.23 -16.53
N ARG A 45 14.76 10.09 -15.89
CA ARG A 45 14.29 8.78 -16.36
C ARG A 45 12.77 8.67 -16.27
N VAL A 46 12.18 9.23 -15.21
CA VAL A 46 10.72 9.26 -15.04
C VAL A 46 10.08 10.16 -16.10
N LYS A 47 10.64 11.34 -16.36
CA LYS A 47 10.15 12.25 -17.42
C LYS A 47 10.20 11.60 -18.79
N LEU A 48 11.38 11.15 -19.22
CA LEU A 48 11.58 10.54 -20.53
C LEU A 48 10.72 9.29 -20.72
N LYS A 49 10.54 8.47 -19.67
CA LYS A 49 9.69 7.29 -19.77
C LYS A 49 8.22 7.65 -19.97
N ARG A 50 7.74 8.70 -19.31
CA ARG A 50 6.36 9.18 -19.44
C ARG A 50 6.14 9.74 -20.85
N GLU A 51 7.02 10.62 -21.31
CA GLU A 51 6.97 11.19 -22.67
C GLU A 51 6.96 10.10 -23.75
N TYR A 52 7.86 9.11 -23.65
CA TYR A 52 7.88 7.98 -24.56
C TYR A 52 6.56 7.18 -24.58
N LEU A 53 5.95 6.98 -23.41
CA LEU A 53 4.68 6.27 -23.31
C LEU A 53 3.51 7.09 -23.84
N ASP A 54 3.53 8.41 -23.65
CA ASP A 54 2.53 9.33 -24.21
C ASP A 54 2.60 9.35 -25.74
N GLU A 55 3.80 9.45 -26.32
CA GLU A 55 4.02 9.36 -27.77
C GLU A 55 3.58 8.01 -28.34
N ARG A 56 3.92 6.92 -27.64
CA ARG A 56 3.52 5.57 -28.04
C ARG A 56 2.00 5.41 -27.98
N ALA A 57 1.33 5.90 -26.95
CA ALA A 57 -0.12 5.87 -26.81
C ALA A 57 -0.78 6.59 -28.00
N HIS A 58 -0.29 7.78 -28.35
CA HIS A 58 -0.76 8.55 -29.50
C HIS A 58 -0.56 7.80 -30.82
N ARG A 59 0.65 7.26 -31.07
CA ARG A 59 0.97 6.54 -32.30
C ARG A 59 0.20 5.23 -32.49
N THR A 60 0.00 4.49 -31.41
CA THR A 60 -0.60 3.15 -31.45
C THR A 60 -2.09 3.14 -31.15
N ARG A 61 -2.68 4.30 -30.79
CA ARG A 61 -4.05 4.45 -30.29
C ARG A 61 -4.38 3.54 -29.10
N ILE A 62 -3.36 3.17 -28.33
CA ILE A 62 -3.50 2.41 -27.08
C ILE A 62 -3.85 3.40 -25.96
N ARG A 63 -4.82 3.07 -25.10
CA ARG A 63 -5.28 3.92 -24.00
C ARG A 63 -4.20 4.20 -22.94
N PHE A 64 -3.31 3.23 -22.72
CA PHE A 64 -2.28 3.27 -21.68
C PHE A 64 -1.19 4.29 -22.00
N ASN A 65 -1.04 5.31 -21.15
CA ASN A 65 -0.12 6.44 -21.33
C ASN A 65 0.89 6.59 -20.18
N GLY A 66 1.72 7.63 -20.23
CA GLY A 66 2.72 7.93 -19.21
C GLY A 66 2.14 8.27 -17.85
N GLY A 67 0.96 8.88 -17.79
CA GLY A 67 0.19 9.09 -16.56
C GLY A 67 -0.24 7.78 -15.91
N ASP A 68 -0.80 6.86 -16.69
CA ASP A 68 -1.22 5.52 -16.21
C ASP A 68 -0.03 4.74 -15.66
N TRP A 69 1.10 4.75 -16.38
CA TRP A 69 2.33 4.13 -15.92
C TRP A 69 2.81 4.75 -14.61
N TYR A 70 2.79 6.07 -14.49
CA TYR A 70 3.22 6.79 -13.30
C TYR A 70 2.35 6.45 -12.07
N SER A 71 1.03 6.39 -12.23
CA SER A 71 0.10 5.89 -11.21
C SER A 71 0.34 4.43 -10.86
N GLN A 72 0.54 3.57 -11.86
CA GLN A 72 0.88 2.15 -11.64
C GLN A 72 2.16 1.98 -10.82
N GLN A 73 3.16 2.84 -10.98
CA GLN A 73 4.38 2.76 -10.19
C GLN A 73 4.09 2.91 -8.69
N ALA A 74 3.25 3.87 -8.29
CA ALA A 74 2.92 4.08 -6.87
C ALA A 74 2.14 2.88 -6.31
N THR A 75 1.10 2.44 -7.04
CA THR A 75 0.27 1.31 -6.64
C THR A 75 1.08 0.02 -6.50
N ARG A 76 2.03 -0.25 -7.40
CA ARG A 76 2.89 -1.45 -7.30
C ARG A 76 3.71 -1.45 -6.01
N ALA A 77 4.30 -0.32 -5.65
CA ALA A 77 5.05 -0.20 -4.39
C ALA A 77 4.13 -0.42 -3.16
N VAL A 78 2.91 0.10 -3.18
CA VAL A 78 1.91 -0.15 -2.11
C VAL A 78 1.58 -1.64 -2.00
N ASN A 79 1.18 -2.28 -3.11
CA ASN A 79 0.78 -3.69 -3.10
C ASN A 79 1.95 -4.62 -2.70
N GLN A 80 3.19 -4.26 -3.06
CA GLN A 80 4.38 -4.97 -2.60
C GLN A 80 4.57 -4.85 -1.08
N CYS A 81 4.37 -3.66 -0.51
CA CYS A 81 4.50 -3.48 0.95
C CYS A 81 3.40 -4.25 1.70
N VAL A 82 2.15 -4.18 1.24
CA VAL A 82 1.02 -4.90 1.86
C VAL A 82 1.23 -6.41 1.76
N GLY A 83 1.67 -6.92 0.60
CA GLY A 83 1.88 -8.35 0.38
C GLY A 83 3.04 -8.97 1.17
N ARG A 84 3.92 -8.15 1.76
CA ARG A 84 4.97 -8.62 2.70
C ARG A 84 4.49 -8.75 4.14
N ILE A 85 3.32 -8.19 4.45
CA ILE A 85 2.81 -8.12 5.82
C ILE A 85 1.63 -9.07 6.01
N ILE A 86 0.82 -9.27 4.97
CA ILE A 86 -0.22 -10.31 4.97
C ILE A 86 0.21 -11.38 3.96
N ARG A 87 0.73 -12.49 4.47
CA ARG A 87 1.43 -13.48 3.63
C ARG A 87 0.57 -14.62 3.11
N HIS A 88 -0.43 -15.04 3.86
CA HIS A 88 -1.27 -16.18 3.50
C HIS A 88 -2.71 -16.00 3.98
N SER A 89 -3.63 -16.81 3.45
CA SER A 89 -5.07 -16.77 3.75
C SER A 89 -5.41 -16.94 5.24
N ASN A 90 -4.51 -17.58 6.01
CA ASN A 90 -4.71 -17.83 7.43
C ASN A 90 -4.05 -16.75 8.33
N ASP A 91 -3.51 -15.69 7.73
CA ASP A 91 -2.86 -14.60 8.46
C ASP A 91 -3.83 -13.44 8.58
N TYR A 92 -3.77 -12.71 9.68
CA TYR A 92 -4.59 -11.53 9.90
C TYR A 92 -3.70 -10.34 10.25
N GLY A 93 -4.04 -9.20 9.67
CA GLY A 93 -3.39 -7.94 9.94
C GLY A 93 -4.26 -6.78 9.49
N ALA A 94 -4.02 -5.61 10.08
CA ALA A 94 -4.70 -4.38 9.69
C ALA A 94 -3.82 -3.57 8.73
N VAL A 95 -4.40 -3.09 7.64
CA VAL A 95 -3.74 -2.17 6.70
C VAL A 95 -4.36 -0.78 6.86
N VAL A 96 -3.56 0.21 7.24
CA VAL A 96 -4.00 1.59 7.41
C VAL A 96 -3.36 2.46 6.33
N PHE A 97 -4.21 3.06 5.49
CA PHE A 97 -3.79 4.00 4.45
C PHE A 97 -3.97 5.44 4.94
N CYS A 98 -2.87 6.15 5.18
CA CYS A 98 -2.85 7.53 5.67
C CYS A 98 -2.65 8.53 4.52
N ASP A 99 -3.58 8.52 3.54
CA ASP A 99 -3.66 9.53 2.47
C ASP A 99 -5.08 9.56 1.90
N ALA A 100 -5.69 10.74 1.78
CA ALA A 100 -7.06 10.89 1.29
C ALA A 100 -7.26 10.34 -0.14
N ARG A 101 -6.20 10.27 -0.95
CA ARG A 101 -6.25 9.74 -2.31
C ARG A 101 -6.61 8.26 -2.34
N PHE A 102 -6.27 7.48 -1.31
CA PHE A 102 -6.68 6.07 -1.23
C PHE A 102 -8.21 5.89 -1.13
N GLY A 103 -8.97 6.92 -0.74
CA GLY A 103 -10.42 6.89 -0.75
C GLY A 103 -11.05 7.04 -2.15
N GLN A 104 -10.26 7.39 -3.17
CA GLN A 104 -10.76 7.55 -4.54
C GLN A 104 -10.88 6.19 -5.24
N THR A 105 -11.94 6.02 -6.04
CA THR A 105 -12.24 4.76 -6.74
C THR A 105 -11.08 4.27 -7.61
N GLU A 106 -10.35 5.17 -8.26
CA GLU A 106 -9.16 4.83 -9.07
C GLU A 106 -8.09 4.11 -8.23
N HIS A 107 -7.77 4.66 -7.05
CA HIS A 107 -6.75 4.10 -6.18
C HIS A 107 -7.19 2.78 -5.54
N ILE A 108 -8.46 2.67 -5.12
CA ILE A 108 -9.03 1.42 -4.59
C ILE A 108 -8.98 0.31 -5.66
N ASN A 109 -9.36 0.64 -6.91
CA ASN A 109 -9.32 -0.32 -8.02
C ASN A 109 -7.90 -0.73 -8.42
N ALA A 110 -6.88 0.04 -8.03
CA ALA A 110 -5.50 -0.27 -8.29
C ALA A 110 -4.90 -1.25 -7.24
N LEU A 111 -5.50 -1.36 -6.05
CA LEU A 111 -5.07 -2.31 -5.01
C LEU A 111 -5.24 -3.77 -5.46
N SER A 112 -4.56 -4.69 -4.77
CA SER A 112 -4.73 -6.13 -4.98
C SER A 112 -6.20 -6.55 -4.80
N CYS A 113 -6.70 -7.45 -5.66
CA CYS A 113 -8.12 -7.83 -5.70
C CYS A 113 -8.68 -8.35 -4.37
N TRP A 114 -7.86 -9.05 -3.58
CA TRP A 114 -8.26 -9.57 -2.27
C TRP A 114 -8.43 -8.47 -1.21
N LEU A 115 -7.75 -7.33 -1.38
CA LEU A 115 -7.80 -6.22 -0.43
C LEU A 115 -8.99 -5.28 -0.69
N ARG A 116 -9.37 -5.08 -1.96
CA ARG A 116 -10.41 -4.10 -2.37
C ARG A 116 -11.73 -4.25 -1.61
N PRO A 117 -12.31 -5.45 -1.43
CA PRO A 117 -13.58 -5.62 -0.72
C PRO A 117 -13.50 -5.27 0.77
N GLN A 118 -12.28 -5.25 1.34
CA GLN A 118 -12.04 -4.99 2.75
C GLN A 118 -11.73 -3.51 3.03
N VAL A 119 -11.59 -2.67 1.99
CA VAL A 119 -11.27 -1.25 2.16
C VAL A 119 -12.45 -0.51 2.75
N GLN A 120 -12.21 0.18 3.87
CA GLN A 120 -13.16 1.06 4.52
C GLN A 120 -12.58 2.47 4.57
N VAL A 121 -13.36 3.47 4.15
CA VAL A 121 -12.95 4.88 4.22
C VAL A 121 -13.52 5.46 5.52
N ALA A 122 -12.64 5.78 6.46
CA ALA A 122 -13.01 6.45 7.71
C ALA A 122 -12.85 7.97 7.56
N SER A 123 -13.82 8.72 8.08
CA SER A 123 -13.80 10.19 8.08
C SER A 123 -13.12 10.78 9.33
N THR A 124 -13.03 10.01 10.41
CA THR A 124 -12.44 10.46 11.67
C THR A 124 -11.41 9.47 12.21
N PHE A 125 -10.45 9.99 12.98
CA PHE A 125 -9.47 9.15 13.69
C PHE A 125 -10.15 8.23 14.72
N GLY A 126 -11.22 8.69 15.38
CA GLY A 126 -11.98 7.91 16.35
C GLY A 126 -12.66 6.68 15.75
N ASP A 127 -13.12 6.76 14.50
CA ASP A 127 -13.68 5.61 13.80
C ASP A 127 -12.60 4.55 13.54
N ILE A 128 -11.41 4.98 13.12
CA ILE A 128 -10.25 4.09 12.87
C ILE A 128 -9.85 3.37 14.16
N THR A 129 -9.67 4.10 15.28
CA THR A 129 -9.25 3.48 16.53
C THR A 129 -10.27 2.47 17.06
N ARG A 130 -11.57 2.78 16.93
CA ARG A 130 -12.65 1.87 17.31
C ARG A 130 -12.64 0.60 16.46
N THR A 131 -12.57 0.74 15.14
CA THR A 131 -12.56 -0.40 14.20
C THR A 131 -11.33 -1.28 14.40
N LEU A 132 -10.13 -0.69 14.54
CA LEU A 132 -8.90 -1.44 14.82
C LEU A 132 -8.98 -2.19 16.15
N SER A 133 -9.47 -1.53 17.21
CA SER A 133 -9.62 -2.15 18.53
C SER A 133 -10.59 -3.33 18.50
N GLN A 134 -11.69 -3.21 17.74
CA GLN A 134 -12.64 -4.31 17.54
C GLN A 134 -12.00 -5.45 16.74
N PHE A 135 -11.34 -5.14 15.62
CA PHE A 135 -10.66 -6.11 14.77
C PHE A 135 -9.66 -6.97 15.54
N PHE A 136 -8.78 -6.36 16.34
CA PHE A 136 -7.79 -7.12 17.10
C PHE A 136 -8.41 -7.91 18.24
N ARG A 137 -9.45 -7.42 18.92
CA ARG A 137 -10.15 -8.21 19.96
C ARG A 137 -10.78 -9.47 19.39
N THR A 138 -11.38 -9.39 18.20
CA THR A 138 -12.04 -10.54 17.56
C THR A 138 -11.04 -11.57 17.04
N ASN A 139 -9.92 -11.13 16.45
CA ASN A 139 -8.94 -12.03 15.83
C ASN A 139 -7.81 -12.50 16.75
N HIS A 140 -7.61 -11.85 17.91
CA HIS A 140 -6.60 -12.26 18.90
C HIS A 140 -7.14 -13.27 19.93
N ALA A 141 -8.46 -13.49 19.98
CA ALA A 141 -9.10 -14.44 20.88
C ALA A 141 -9.29 -15.86 20.28
N GLY A 142 -8.80 -16.08 19.05
CA GLY A 142 -8.82 -17.37 18.35
C GLY A 142 -7.47 -18.05 18.33
#